data_AF-A0A1F5HMK5-F1
#
_entry.id   AF-A0A1F5HMK5-F1
#
_cell.length_a   1.000
_cell.length_b   1.000
_cell.length_c   1.000
_cell.angle_alpha   90.00
_cell.angle_beta   90.00
_cell.angle_gamma   90.00
#
_symmetry.space_group_name_H-M   'P 1'
#
loop_
_entity.id
_entity.type
_entity.pdbx_description
1 polymer ?
#
loop_
_entity_poly.entity_id
_entity_poly.type
_entity_poly.pdbx_seq_one_letter_code
_entity_poly.pdbx_strand_id
1 'polypeptide(L)'
;MSCQNLNWSGNIKYLASNADKVPESGGLYKVLRNDGVDGKLTRLYVGKAANLRNQFNFHLSDNEENECIRENVRNKECYFQYALQAGEDNRHAAENHLLETGKYECNTQGQ
;
A
#
# COMPACT_ATOMS: atom_id res chain seq x y z
N MET A 1 3.86 -23.69 9.29
CA MET A 1 4.41 -22.38 8.87
C MET A 1 3.57 -21.31 9.53
N SER A 2 4.15 -20.57 10.47
CA SER A 2 3.46 -19.57 11.28
C SER A 2 3.00 -18.41 10.39
N CYS A 3 1.74 -18.01 10.53
CA CYS A 3 1.19 -16.77 9.98
C CYS A 3 2.23 -15.64 10.13
N GLN A 4 2.70 -15.09 9.01
CA GLN A 4 3.72 -14.04 9.05
C GLN A 4 3.15 -12.84 9.81
N ASN A 5 3.63 -12.61 11.02
CA ASN A 5 3.41 -11.35 11.73
C ASN A 5 4.17 -10.26 10.98
N LEU A 6 3.50 -9.62 10.02
CA LEU A 6 4.04 -8.49 9.29
C LEU A 6 4.16 -7.30 10.25
N ASN A 7 5.39 -6.83 10.44
CA ASN A 7 5.66 -5.63 11.23
C ASN A 7 5.41 -4.40 10.35
N TRP A 8 4.22 -3.82 10.48
CA TRP A 8 3.80 -2.66 9.69
C TRP A 8 4.40 -1.36 10.24
N SER A 9 4.77 -0.46 9.34
CA SER A 9 5.23 0.89 9.64
C SER A 9 4.11 1.74 10.28
N GLY A 10 4.46 2.95 10.71
CA GLY A 10 3.47 4.00 10.91
C GLY A 10 2.82 4.46 9.59
N ASN A 11 1.78 5.29 9.69
CA ASN A 11 1.09 5.85 8.54
C ASN A 11 1.92 6.98 7.92
N ILE A 12 2.24 6.87 6.63
CA ILE A 12 2.97 7.88 5.87
C ILE A 12 2.00 8.54 4.91
N LYS A 13 1.65 9.80 5.14
CA LYS A 13 0.71 10.51 4.26
C LYS A 13 1.26 10.59 2.83
N TYR A 14 0.41 10.34 1.84
CA TYR A 14 0.75 10.47 0.42
C TYR A 14 1.01 11.93 0.05
N LEU A 15 2.26 12.33 0.17
CA LEU A 15 2.82 13.61 -0.25
C LEU A 15 4.20 13.32 -0.85
N ALA A 16 4.55 14.00 -1.96
CA ALA A 16 5.87 13.82 -2.58
C ALA A 16 7.02 14.07 -1.58
N SER A 17 6.86 15.04 -0.68
CA SER A 17 7.84 15.34 0.37
C SER A 17 8.01 14.26 1.45
N ASN A 18 7.14 13.25 1.49
CA ASN A 18 7.24 12.12 2.41
C ASN A 18 7.94 10.90 1.79
N ALA A 19 8.33 10.93 0.51
CA ALA A 19 8.97 9.80 -0.15
C ALA A 19 10.23 9.30 0.57
N ASP A 20 11.01 10.21 1.17
CA ASP A 20 12.23 9.87 1.92
C ASP A 20 11.98 9.07 3.20
N LYS A 21 10.74 9.09 3.71
CA LYS A 21 10.32 8.27 4.86
C LYS A 21 10.05 6.82 4.48
N VAL A 22 9.98 6.53 3.18
CA VAL A 22 9.79 5.19 2.62
C VAL A 22 11.14 4.59 2.24
N PRO A 23 11.44 3.36 2.66
CA PRO A 23 12.72 2.73 2.36
C PRO A 23 12.81 2.27 0.90
N GLU A 24 14.02 2.26 0.35
CA GLU A 24 14.35 1.68 -0.96
C GLU A 24 14.56 0.16 -0.84
N SER A 25 13.57 -0.52 -0.26
CA SER A 25 13.62 -1.94 0.04
C SER A 25 12.37 -2.65 -0.46
N GLY A 26 12.48 -3.97 -0.63
CA GLY A 26 11.34 -4.82 -0.96
C GLY A 26 10.42 -5.06 0.24
N GLY A 27 9.12 -5.10 -0.02
CA GLY A 27 8.14 -5.38 1.02
C GLY A 27 6.70 -5.42 0.52
N LEU A 28 5.79 -5.49 1.49
CA LEU A 28 4.35 -5.38 1.31
C LEU A 28 3.94 -3.96 1.65
N TYR A 29 2.86 -3.48 1.06
CA TYR A 29 2.30 -2.18 1.38
C TYR A 29 0.78 -2.18 1.35
N LYS A 30 0.22 -1.15 1.97
CA LYS A 30 -1.21 -0.85 2.00
C LYS A 30 -1.42 0.61 1.65
N VAL A 31 -2.50 0.87 0.90
CA VAL A 31 -3.07 2.20 0.72
C VAL A 31 -4.26 2.33 1.66
N LEU A 32 -4.22 3.35 2.52
CA LEU A 32 -5.26 3.68 3.46
C LEU A 32 -5.90 5.01 3.08
N ARG A 33 -7.21 5.15 3.20
CA ARG A 33 -7.92 6.42 3.07
C ARG A 33 -8.52 6.84 4.40
N ASN A 34 -8.38 8.11 4.74
CA ASN A 34 -9.16 8.72 5.81
C ASN A 34 -10.58 9.02 5.30
N ASP A 35 -11.57 8.39 5.92
CA ASP A 35 -12.98 8.57 5.52
C ASP A 35 -13.60 9.85 6.08
N GLY A 36 -12.83 10.67 6.81
CA GLY A 36 -13.29 11.94 7.40
C GLY A 36 -14.19 11.77 8.63
N VAL A 37 -14.59 10.54 8.95
CA VAL A 37 -15.39 10.19 10.13
C VAL A 37 -14.46 9.65 11.22
N ASP A 38 -14.31 10.41 12.30
CA ASP A 38 -13.56 10.04 13.52
C ASP A 38 -12.09 9.64 13.29
N GLY A 39 -11.48 10.06 12.18
CA GLY A 39 -10.11 9.69 11.82
C GLY A 39 -9.92 8.21 11.49
N LYS A 40 -11.01 7.48 11.21
CA LYS A 40 -10.93 6.07 10.78
C LYS A 40 -10.27 5.98 9.41
N LEU A 41 -9.39 4.98 9.29
CA LEU A 41 -8.70 4.65 8.05
C LEU A 41 -9.27 3.38 7.44
N THR A 42 -9.75 3.47 6.20
CA THR A 42 -10.16 2.31 5.41
C THR A 42 -9.01 1.83 4.54
N ARG A 43 -8.79 0.51 4.54
CA ARG A 43 -7.81 -0.15 3.67
C ARG A 43 -8.39 -0.27 2.26
N LEU A 44 -7.83 0.46 1.31
CA LEU A 44 -8.27 0.48 -0.08
C LEU A 44 -7.54 -0.51 -0.98
N TYR A 45 -6.25 -0.73 -0.69
CA TYR A 45 -5.39 -1.54 -1.52
C TYR A 45 -4.31 -2.24 -0.68
N VAL A 46 -3.90 -3.42 -1.12
CA VAL A 46 -2.67 -4.09 -0.68
C VAL A 46 -1.87 -4.52 -1.90
N GLY A 47 -0.54 -4.45 -1.79
CA GLY A 47 0.33 -4.95 -2.84
C GLY A 47 1.73 -5.26 -2.33
N LYS A 48 2.57 -5.80 -3.21
CA LYS A 48 4.01 -5.98 -3.00
C LYS A 48 4.84 -5.10 -3.93
N ALA A 49 6.05 -4.78 -3.50
CA ALA A 49 7.03 -4.08 -4.33
C ALA A 49 8.45 -4.59 -4.07
N ALA A 50 9.28 -4.60 -5.10
CA ALA A 50 10.73 -4.80 -4.97
C ALA A 50 11.43 -3.55 -4.41
N ASN A 51 10.85 -2.37 -4.63
CA ASN A 51 11.27 -1.10 -4.05
C ASN A 51 10.03 -0.29 -3.63
N LEU A 52 9.80 -0.20 -2.32
CA LEU A 52 8.63 0.48 -1.76
C LEU A 52 8.60 1.98 -2.05
N ARG A 53 9.76 2.66 -2.06
CA ARG A 53 9.83 4.09 -2.38
C ARG A 53 9.43 4.37 -3.82
N ASN A 54 9.90 3.56 -4.77
CA ASN A 54 9.50 3.68 -6.17
C ASN A 54 7.99 3.48 -6.33
N GLN A 55 7.43 2.48 -5.64
CA GLN A 55 5.99 2.21 -5.69
C GLN A 55 5.17 3.35 -5.07
N PHE A 56 5.62 3.92 -3.94
CA PHE A 56 5.00 5.09 -3.33
C PHE A 56 4.96 6.29 -4.30
N ASN A 57 6.07 6.57 -4.98
CA ASN A 57 6.15 7.63 -5.98
C ASN A 57 5.30 7.34 -7.22
N PHE A 58 5.22 6.08 -7.64
CA PHE A 58 4.38 5.67 -8.76
C PHE A 58 2.90 5.97 -8.51
N HIS A 59 2.39 5.64 -7.32
CA HIS A 59 1.02 5.95 -6.90
C HIS A 59 0.70 7.46 -6.82
N LEU A 60 1.73 8.30 -6.65
CA LEU A 60 1.60 9.77 -6.72
C LEU A 60 1.67 10.32 -8.15
N SER A 61 2.13 9.50 -9.10
CA SER A 61 2.37 9.93 -10.47
C SER A 61 1.10 9.88 -11.32
N ASP A 62 1.12 10.61 -12.44
CA ASP A 62 0.03 10.57 -13.41
C ASP A 62 -0.03 9.25 -14.21
N ASN A 63 1.00 8.42 -14.08
CA ASN A 63 1.10 7.11 -14.73
C ASN A 63 0.46 5.98 -13.92
N GLU A 64 -0.19 6.28 -12.79
CA GLU A 64 -0.94 5.27 -12.04
C GLU A 64 -2.09 4.72 -12.89
N GLU A 65 -1.95 3.45 -13.29
CA GLU A 65 -2.92 2.73 -14.11
C GLU A 65 -4.14 2.29 -13.30
N ASN A 66 -3.97 2.05 -11.99
CA ASN A 66 -5.09 1.73 -11.11
C ASN A 66 -5.89 3.00 -10.81
N GLU A 67 -6.96 3.21 -11.57
CA GLU A 67 -7.80 4.41 -11.48
C GLU A 67 -8.33 4.63 -10.07
N CYS A 68 -8.71 3.56 -9.35
CA CYS A 68 -9.15 3.64 -7.97
C CYS A 68 -8.07 4.22 -7.05
N ILE A 69 -6.82 3.77 -7.18
CA ILE A 69 -5.70 4.35 -6.41
C ILE A 69 -5.48 5.80 -6.83
N ARG A 70 -5.39 6.06 -8.13
CA ARG A 70 -5.14 7.41 -8.69
C ARG A 70 -6.16 8.43 -8.18
N GLU A 71 -7.45 8.09 -8.24
CA GLU A 71 -8.53 8.96 -7.79
C GLU A 71 -8.50 9.18 -6.28
N ASN A 72 -8.27 8.15 -5.49
CA ASN A 72 -8.22 8.28 -4.03
C ASN A 72 -6.99 9.10 -3.59
N VAL A 73 -5.80 8.80 -4.12
CA VAL A 73 -4.56 9.51 -3.75
C VAL A 73 -4.60 10.99 -4.16
N ARG A 74 -5.22 11.33 -5.29
CA ARG A 74 -5.35 12.73 -5.73
C ARG A 74 -6.41 13.52 -4.97
N ASN A 75 -7.56 12.90 -4.68
CA ASN A 75 -8.75 13.62 -4.23
C ASN A 75 -9.05 13.46 -2.74
N LYS A 76 -8.38 12.53 -2.05
CA LYS A 76 -8.63 12.19 -0.65
C LYS A 76 -7.33 12.21 0.16
N GLU A 77 -7.47 12.27 1.47
CA GLU A 77 -6.33 12.09 2.36
C GLU A 77 -6.00 10.60 2.47
N CYS A 78 -4.93 10.20 1.81
CA CYS A 78 -4.43 8.82 1.81
C CYS A 78 -3.10 8.68 2.54
N TYR A 79 -2.86 7.47 3.03
CA TYR A 79 -1.64 7.07 3.73
C TYR A 79 -1.09 5.77 3.15
N PHE A 80 0.22 5.65 3.18
CA PHE A 80 0.98 4.47 2.85
C PHE A 80 1.48 3.82 4.14
N GLN A 81 1.31 2.52 4.24
CA GLN A 81 1.85 1.70 5.32
C GLN A 81 2.58 0.51 4.70
N TYR A 82 3.78 0.20 5.18
CA TYR A 82 4.58 -0.89 4.61
C TYR A 82 5.04 -1.88 5.67
N ALA A 83 5.36 -3.10 5.24
CA ALA A 83 6.09 -4.09 6.02
C ALA A 83 7.25 -4.60 5.17
N LEU A 84 8.47 -4.51 5.69
CA LEU A 84 9.65 -5.01 4.98
C LEU A 84 9.59 -6.53 4.88
N GLN A 85 9.85 -7.05 3.67
CA GLN A 85 9.83 -8.49 3.43
C GLN A 85 10.84 -8.84 2.34
N ALA A 86 11.86 -9.60 2.75
CA ALA A 86 12.89 -10.10 1.86
C ALA A 86 12.41 -11.35 1.09
N GLY A 87 12.86 -11.46 -0.15
CA GLY A 87 12.50 -12.55 -1.06
C GLY A 87 11.18 -12.31 -1.78
N GLU A 88 11.18 -12.52 -3.10
CA GLU A 88 9.99 -12.31 -3.92
C GLU A 88 8.90 -13.34 -3.61
N ASP A 89 9.27 -14.60 -3.42
CA ASP A 89 8.32 -15.67 -3.07
C ASP A 89 7.61 -15.41 -1.75
N ASN A 90 8.34 -14.91 -0.75
CA ASN A 90 7.76 -14.54 0.54
C ASN A 90 6.80 -13.36 0.40
N ARG A 91 7.17 -12.35 -0.40
CA ARG A 91 6.28 -11.21 -0.67
C ARG A 91 5.01 -11.66 -1.37
N HIS A 92 5.13 -12.54 -2.36
CA HIS A 92 4.00 -13.06 -3.10
C HIS A 92 3.07 -13.90 -2.22
N ALA A 93 3.61 -14.81 -1.41
CA ALA A 93 2.82 -15.60 -0.47
C ALA A 93 2.09 -14.72 0.56
N ALA A 94 2.74 -13.67 1.07
CA ALA A 94 2.14 -12.72 1.99
C ALA A 94 1.04 -11.87 1.34
N GLU A 95 1.25 -11.40 0.11
CA GLU A 95 0.27 -10.64 -0.66
C GLU A 95 -0.97 -11.48 -0.94
N ASN A 96 -0.81 -12.71 -1.43
CA ASN A 96 -1.91 -13.63 -1.68
C ASN A 96 -2.72 -13.86 -0.40
N HIS A 97 -2.06 -14.10 0.73
CA HIS A 97 -2.75 -14.25 2.01
C HIS A 97 -3.55 -13.00 2.41
N LEU A 98 -3.00 -11.80 2.20
CA LEU A 98 -3.71 -10.55 2.48
C LEU A 98 -4.93 -10.36 1.58
N LEU A 99 -4.83 -10.74 0.30
CA LEU A 99 -5.91 -10.68 -0.69
C LEU A 99 -7.01 -11.70 -0.41
N GLU A 100 -6.66 -12.93 -0.01
CA GLU A 100 -7.63 -13.98 0.34
C GLU A 100 -8.44 -13.65 1.59
N THR A 101 -7.82 -12.97 2.56
CA THR A 101 -8.44 -12.65 3.86
C THR A 101 -9.11 -11.28 3.89
N GLY A 102 -8.93 -10.47 2.85
CA GLY A 102 -9.42 -9.10 2.77
C GLY A 102 -10.33 -8.86 1.57
N LYS A 103 -11.11 -7.78 1.64
CA LYS A 103 -11.79 -7.20 0.48
C LYS A 103 -11.34 -5.76 0.36
N TYR A 104 -10.57 -5.45 -0.67
CA TYR A 104 -10.00 -4.13 -0.89
C TYR A 104 -10.54 -3.56 -2.19
N GLU A 105 -11.18 -2.40 -2.08
CA GLU A 105 -11.86 -1.70 -3.18
C GLU A 105 -10.98 -1.63 -4.43
N CYS A 106 -9.76 -1.11 -4.28
CA CYS A 106 -8.85 -0.88 -5.41
C CYS A 106 -8.09 -2.14 -5.87
N ASN A 107 -8.15 -3.27 -5.15
CA ASN A 107 -7.60 -4.54 -5.68
C ASN A 107 -8.59 -5.26 -6.60
N THR A 108 -9.89 -4.98 -6.50
CA THR A 108 -10.93 -5.63 -7.32
C THR A 108 -11.11 -5.01 -8.71
N GLN A 109 -10.62 -3.78 -8.93
CA GLN A 109 -10.73 -3.05 -10.20
C GLN A 109 -9.46 -3.07 -11.06
N GLY A 110 -8.38 -3.70 -10.57
CA GLY A 110 -7.07 -3.73 -11.21
C GLY A 110 -6.51 -5.13 -11.45
N GLN A 111 -7.38 -6.14 -11.53
CA GLN A 111 -7.04 -7.49 -12.00
C GLN A 111 -7.59 -7.74 -13.40
#